data_AF-A0A4W4E3Q3-F1
#
_entry.id   AF-A0A4W4E3Q3-F1
#
_cell.length_a   1.000
_cell.length_b   1.000
_cell.length_c   1.000
_cell.angle_alpha   90.00
_cell.angle_beta   90.00
_cell.angle_gamma   90.00
#
_symmetry.space_group_name_H-M   'P 1'
#
loop_
_entity.id
_entity.type
_entity.pdbx_description
1 polymer ?
#
loop_
_entity_poly.entity_id
_entity_poly.type
_entity_poly.pdbx_seq_one_letter_code
_entity_poly.pdbx_strand_id
1 'polypeptide(L)' 'MTVEWLRPDLTQANRLVHLYEGHKDRNEAQIKSYRGRTGLFKEELQKGNTSLKLSAVQPSDEGDYKCLIQSDGDVWVI' A
#
# COMPACT_ATOMS: atom_id res chain seq x y z
N MET A 1 -1.89 1.19 13.87
CA MET A 1 -2.35 1.48 12.50
C MET A 1 -1.61 0.60 11.51
N THR A 2 -2.34 0.01 10.58
CA THR A 2 -1.83 -0.73 9.42
C THR A 2 -2.40 -0.07 8.16
N VAL A 3 -1.59 0.09 7.12
CA VAL A 3 -2.02 0.57 5.79
C VAL A 3 -1.56 -0.43 4.74
N GLU A 4 -2.52 -0.99 4.01
CA GLU A 4 -2.32 -1.93 2.92
C GLU A 4 -2.80 -1.32 1.61
N TRP A 5 -1.89 -1.25 0.64
CA TRP A 5 -2.24 -0.97 -0.75
C TRP A 5 -2.24 -2.25 -1.55
N LEU A 6 -3.33 -2.50 -2.27
CA LEU A 6 -3.58 -3.72 -3.01
C LEU A 6 -3.97 -3.44 -4.47
N ARG A 7 -3.64 -4.38 -5.35
CA ARG A 7 -4.17 -4.49 -6.72
C ARG A 7 -5.35 -5.48 -6.75
N PRO A 8 -6.62 -5.03 -6.75
CA PRO A 8 -7.77 -5.92 -6.68
C PRO A 8 -7.96 -6.76 -7.94
N ASP A 9 -7.37 -6.36 -9.06
CA ASP A 9 -7.38 -7.06 -10.35
C ASP A 9 -6.42 -8.27 -10.39
N LEU A 10 -5.52 -8.40 -9.40
CA LEU A 10 -4.58 -9.51 -9.30
C LEU A 10 -5.05 -10.59 -8.30
N THR A 11 -4.42 -11.77 -8.35
CA THR A 11 -4.75 -12.88 -7.44
C THR A 11 -4.42 -12.56 -5.99
N GLN A 12 -5.12 -13.20 -5.02
CA GLN A 12 -4.88 -12.95 -3.59
C GLN A 12 -3.42 -13.17 -3.16
N ALA A 13 -2.74 -14.13 -3.76
CA ALA A 13 -1.33 -14.41 -3.50
C ALA A 13 -0.37 -13.35 -4.07
N ASN A 14 -0.83 -12.47 -4.97
CA ASN A 14 0.01 -11.53 -5.70
C ASN A 14 -0.66 -10.17 -5.92
N ARG A 15 -1.27 -9.62 -4.86
CA ARG A 15 -1.93 -8.30 -4.91
C ARG A 15 -1.30 -7.22 -4.03
N LEU A 16 -0.33 -7.57 -3.18
CA LEU A 16 0.23 -6.62 -2.22
C LEU A 16 1.19 -5.61 -2.89
N VAL A 17 0.79 -4.35 -2.93
CA VAL A 17 1.56 -3.23 -3.49
C VAL A 17 2.40 -2.55 -2.42
N HIS A 18 1.88 -2.34 -1.21
CA HIS A 18 2.62 -1.75 -0.12
C HIS A 18 2.00 -2.14 1.22
N LEU A 19 2.83 -2.48 2.21
CA LEU A 19 2.41 -2.71 3.58
C LEU A 19 3.18 -1.80 4.53
N TYR A 20 2.44 -1.02 5.31
CA TYR A 20 2.94 -0.28 6.45
C TYR A 20 2.28 -0.81 7.73
N GLU A 21 3.08 -1.34 8.64
CA GLU A 21 2.62 -1.94 9.89
C GLU A 21 3.63 -1.71 11.01
N GLY A 22 3.16 -1.40 12.22
CA GLY A 22 4.03 -1.24 13.37
C GLY A 22 5.05 -0.11 13.19
N HIS A 23 4.63 0.97 12.54
CA HIS A 23 5.45 2.15 12.22
C HIS A 23 6.58 1.92 11.22
N LYS A 24 6.51 0.85 10.41
CA LYS A 24 7.54 0.49 9.44
C LYS A 24 6.93 -0.08 8.16
N ASP A 25 7.67 0.05 7.06
CA ASP A 25 7.31 -0.60 5.79
C ASP A 25 7.70 -2.09 5.90
N ARG A 26 6.75 -3.02 5.70
CA ARG A 26 6.93 -4.48 5.78
C ARG A 26 6.66 -5.14 4.43
N ASN A 27 7.52 -4.81 3.47
CA ASN A 27 7.31 -5.14 2.06
C ASN A 27 7.94 -6.47 1.61
N GLU A 28 8.18 -7.41 2.53
CA GLU A 28 8.78 -8.71 2.21
C GLU A 28 7.90 -9.52 1.24
N ALA A 29 6.58 -9.49 1.46
CA ALA A 29 5.56 -10.16 0.65
C ALA A 29 5.05 -9.32 -0.54
N GLN A 30 5.62 -8.13 -0.76
CA GLN A 30 5.22 -7.24 -1.85
C GLN A 30 5.47 -7.87 -3.23
N ILE A 31 4.59 -7.56 -4.19
CA ILE A 31 4.79 -7.86 -5.61
C ILE A 31 6.17 -7.35 -6.05
N LYS A 32 6.96 -8.22 -6.68
CA LYS A 32 8.37 -7.95 -7.00
C LYS A 32 8.58 -6.69 -7.84
N SER A 33 7.70 -6.41 -8.80
CA SER A 33 7.79 -5.23 -9.68
C SER A 33 7.60 -3.89 -8.96
N TYR A 34 7.05 -3.89 -7.74
CA TYR A 34 6.83 -2.69 -6.92
C TYR A 34 7.94 -2.44 -5.88
N ARG A 35 8.86 -3.38 -5.69
CA ARG A 35 9.93 -3.29 -4.69
C ARG A 35 10.83 -2.08 -4.94
N GLY A 36 11.06 -1.30 -3.88
CA GLY A 36 11.86 -0.07 -3.95
C GLY A 36 11.18 1.09 -4.68
N ARG A 37 9.93 0.92 -5.14
CA ARG A 37 9.17 1.93 -5.88
C ARG A 37 7.98 2.48 -5.09
N THR A 38 7.59 1.85 -3.99
CA THR A 38 6.43 2.26 -3.20
C THR A 38 6.80 2.85 -1.85
N GLY A 39 5.97 3.76 -1.36
CA GLY A 39 6.10 4.37 -0.03
C GLY A 39 4.82 5.07 0.40
N LEU A 40 4.78 5.52 1.65
CA LEU A 40 3.78 6.43 2.17
C LEU A 40 4.43 7.75 2.59
N PHE A 41 3.62 8.81 2.69
CA PHE A 41 4.04 10.08 3.27
C PHE A 41 3.97 9.98 4.80
N LYS A 42 5.03 9.44 5.42
CA LYS A 42 5.03 9.02 6.84
C LYS A 42 4.67 10.17 7.79
N GLU A 43 5.12 11.38 7.49
CA GLU A 43 4.85 12.59 8.26
C GLU A 43 3.38 13.04 8.17
N GLU A 44 2.67 12.64 7.12
CA GLU A 44 1.28 13.01 6.84
C GLU A 44 0.27 11.93 7.28
N LEU A 45 0.76 10.75 7.70
CA LEU A 45 -0.10 9.66 8.20
C LEU A 45 -0.92 10.09 9.42
N GLN A 46 -0.33 10.88 10.33
CA GLN A 46 -1.01 11.40 11.51
C GLN A 46 -2.13 12.40 11.17
N LYS A 47 -2.12 12.94 9.95
CA LYS A 47 -3.16 13.84 9.42
C LYS A 47 -4.17 13.09 8.55
N GLY A 48 -4.08 11.77 8.48
CA GLY A 48 -4.98 10.91 7.70
C GLY A 48 -4.57 10.72 6.24
N ASN A 49 -3.42 11.23 5.80
CA ASN A 49 -2.97 11.00 4.43
C ASN A 49 -2.29 9.63 4.30
N THR A 50 -3.02 8.68 3.74
CA THR A 50 -2.54 7.32 3.46
C THR A 50 -2.21 7.10 1.98
N SER A 51 -2.02 8.19 1.21
CA SER A 51 -1.76 8.12 -0.23
C SER A 51 -0.51 7.31 -0.56
N LEU A 52 -0.62 6.43 -1.55
CA LEU A 52 0.51 5.68 -2.10
C LEU A 52 1.42 6.59 -2.92
N LYS A 53 2.71 6.60 -2.58
CA LYS A 53 3.76 7.12 -3.45
C LYS A 53 4.30 5.97 -4.30
N LEU A 54 4.11 6.01 -5.62
CA LEU A 54 4.70 5.08 -6.58
C LEU A 54 5.70 5.82 -7.48
N SER A 55 6.96 5.39 -7.51
CA SER A 55 8.03 6.00 -8.31
C SER A 55 8.37 5.17 -9.55
N ALA A 56 8.96 5.85 -10.56
CA ALA A 56 9.34 5.25 -11.83
C ALA A 56 8.17 4.47 -12.49
N VAL A 57 6.99 5.08 -12.56
CA VAL A 57 5.74 4.47 -13.07
C VAL A 57 5.93 3.90 -14.47
N GLN A 58 5.35 2.72 -14.71
CA GLN A 58 5.40 1.96 -15.95
C GLN A 58 3.96 1.68 -16.45
N PRO A 59 3.75 1.45 -17.75
CA PRO A 59 2.43 1.09 -18.28
C PRO A 59 1.80 -0.13 -17.59
N SER A 60 2.60 -1.10 -17.13
CA SER A 60 2.11 -2.27 -16.39
C SER A 60 1.55 -1.96 -15.00
N ASP A 61 1.81 -0.76 -14.47
CA ASP A 61 1.23 -0.33 -13.20
C ASP A 61 -0.20 0.19 -13.37
N GLU A 62 -0.71 0.29 -14.60
CA GLU A 62 -2.10 0.65 -14.88
C GLU A 62 -3.05 -0.35 -14.22
N GLY A 63 -4.13 0.18 -13.63
CA GLY A 63 -5.17 -0.60 -12.97
C GLY A 63 -5.71 0.10 -11.73
N ASP A 64 -6.71 -0.52 -11.13
CA ASP A 64 -7.29 -0.06 -9.87
C ASP A 64 -6.36 -0.36 -8.69
N TYR A 65 -6.41 0.49 -7.68
CA TYR A 65 -5.71 0.29 -6.42
C TYR A 65 -6.71 0.43 -5.30
N LYS A 66 -6.56 -0.39 -4.26
CA LYS A 66 -7.41 -0.40 -3.09
C LYS A 66 -6.58 -0.15 -1.85
N CYS A 67 -7.01 0.79 -1.01
CA CYS A 67 -6.40 1.05 0.29
C CYS A 67 -7.23 0.41 1.39
N LEU A 68 -6.58 -0.35 2.26
CA LEU A 68 -7.14 -0.91 3.50
C LEU A 68 -6.40 -0.31 4.68
N ILE A 69 -7.13 0.28 5.62
CA ILE A 69 -6.57 0.91 6.80
C ILE A 69 -7.18 0.23 8.01
N GLN A 70 -6.34 -0.25 8.92
CA GLN A 70 -6.79 -0.79 10.20
C GLN A 70 -6.23 0.06 11.34
N SER A 71 -7.09 0.63 12.17
CA SER A 71 -6.71 1.43 13.34
C SER A 71 -7.64 1.16 14.50
N ASP A 72 -7.08 0.81 15.66
CA ASP A 72 -7.79 0.69 16.95
C ASP A 72 -9.10 -0.13 16.93
N GLY A 73 -9.15 -1.17 16.09
CA GLY A 73 -10.30 -2.06 15.95
C GLY A 73 -11.23 -1.73 14.77
N ASP A 74 -11.08 -0.55 14.18
CA ASP A 74 -11.82 -0.14 12.98
C ASP A 74 -11.06 -0.47 11.70
N VAL A 75 -11.82 -0.83 10.66
CA VAL A 75 -11.31 -1.11 9.31
C VAL A 75 -11.97 -0.16 8.32
N TRP A 76 -11.14 0.61 7.62
CA TRP A 76 -11.56 1.54 6.57
C TRP A 76 -11.05 1.04 5.22
N VAL A 77 -11.90 1.19 4.20
CA VAL A 77 -11.60 0.84 2.82
C VAL A 77 -11.78 2.09 1.96
N ILE A 78 -10.75 2.43 1.20
CA ILE A 78 -10.73 3.59 0.30
C ILE A 78 -10.36 3.14 -1.11
#